data_AF-A0A7Y2XIN6-F1
#
_entry.id   AF-A0A7Y2XIN6-F1
#
_cell.length_a   1.000
_cell.length_b   1.000
_cell.length_c   1.000
_cell.angle_alpha   90.00
_cell.angle_beta   90.00
_cell.angle_gamma   90.00
#
_symmetry.space_group_name_H-M   'P 1'
#
loop_
_entity.id
_entity.type
_entity.pdbx_description
1 polymer ?
#
loop_
_entity_poly.entity_id
_entity_poly.type
_entity_poly.pdbx_seq_one_letter_code
_entity_poly.pdbx_strand_id
1 'polypeptide(L)'
;IPTPDESMVVIRFANPRGIDFPYLISMIENSWMSRPNSIVVPGGKQDLAMQLILTPMILQLMERSRRAGGARRKIQAVSKTA
;
A
#
# COMPACT_ATOMS: atom_id res chain seq x y z
N ILE A 1 15.73 14.95 -13.60
CA ILE A 1 14.44 14.27 -13.29
C ILE A 1 14.04 14.78 -11.90
N PRO A 2 12.80 15.24 -11.66
CA PRO A 2 12.38 15.70 -10.33
C PRO A 2 12.60 14.61 -9.29
N THR A 3 13.13 15.00 -8.14
CA THR A 3 13.36 14.13 -6.98
C THR A 3 12.03 13.84 -6.25
N PRO A 4 11.97 12.81 -5.40
CA PRO A 4 10.78 12.53 -4.60
C PRO A 4 10.34 13.72 -3.74
N ASP A 5 11.28 14.50 -3.21
CA ASP A 5 10.99 15.68 -2.40
C ASP A 5 10.43 16.86 -3.21
N GLU A 6 10.61 16.85 -4.54
CA GLU A 6 10.03 17.81 -5.48
C GLU A 6 8.68 17.34 -6.05
N SER A 7 8.09 16.28 -5.48
CA SER A 7 6.89 15.65 -6.02
C SER A 7 5.86 15.30 -4.93
N MET A 8 4.63 15.08 -5.39
CA MET A 8 3.52 14.62 -4.55
C MET A 8 2.81 13.46 -5.24
N VAL A 9 2.32 12.53 -4.44
CA VAL A 9 1.61 11.35 -4.89
C VAL A 9 0.15 11.45 -4.45
N VAL A 10 -0.77 11.31 -5.41
CA VAL A 10 -2.20 11.25 -5.12
C VAL A 10 -2.64 9.80 -5.12
N ILE A 11 -3.04 9.29 -3.96
CA ILE A 11 -3.54 7.92 -3.81
C ILE A 11 -5.06 7.98 -3.78
N ARG A 12 -5.70 7.43 -4.82
CA ARG A 12 -7.16 7.35 -4.94
C ARG A 12 -7.64 5.95 -4.61
N PHE A 13 -8.53 5.86 -3.64
CA PHE A 13 -9.26 4.63 -3.34
C PHE A 13 -10.50 4.55 -4.24
N ALA A 14 -10.60 3.47 -5.01
CA ALA A 14 -11.80 3.20 -5.83
C ALA A 14 -13.04 3.02 -4.94
N ASN A 15 -12.86 2.36 -3.79
CA ASN A 15 -13.86 2.23 -2.73
C ASN A 15 -13.21 2.63 -1.40
N PRO A 16 -13.55 3.78 -0.80
CA PRO A 16 -12.94 4.26 0.43
C PRO A 16 -13.43 3.54 1.70
N ARG A 17 -14.38 2.60 1.59
CA ARG A 17 -14.92 1.87 2.73
C ARG A 17 -13.84 0.99 3.39
N GLY A 18 -13.69 1.14 4.71
CA GLY A 18 -12.71 0.41 5.50
C GLY A 18 -11.31 1.03 5.54
N ILE A 19 -11.14 2.23 4.94
CA ILE A 19 -9.89 2.99 5.01
C ILE A 19 -10.00 4.03 6.12
N ASP A 20 -9.05 4.03 7.04
CA ASP A 20 -8.95 5.01 8.11
C ASP A 20 -8.04 6.17 7.68
N PHE A 21 -8.64 7.19 7.04
CA PHE A 21 -7.91 8.38 6.61
C PHE A 21 -7.31 9.18 7.77
N PRO A 22 -8.02 9.44 8.89
CA PRO A 22 -7.41 10.08 10.06
C PRO A 22 -6.13 9.39 10.53
N TYR A 23 -6.13 8.05 10.60
CA TYR A 23 -4.93 7.28 10.93
C TYR A 23 -3.81 7.51 9.91
N LEU A 24 -4.10 7.39 8.60
CA LEU A 24 -3.09 7.63 7.56
C LEU A 24 -2.49 9.04 7.64
N ILE A 25 -3.31 10.06 7.91
CA ILE A 25 -2.85 11.45 8.04
C ILE A 25 -1.96 11.63 9.26
N SER A 26 -2.31 11.03 10.40
CA SER A 26 -1.47 11.08 11.61
C SER A 26 -0.13 10.37 11.45
N MET A 27 -0.07 9.32 10.64
CA MET A 27 1.13 8.52 10.44
C MET A 27 2.02 9.06 9.31
N ILE A 28 1.42 9.73 8.33
CA ILE A 28 2.12 10.28 7.16
C ILE A 28 2.13 11.80 7.31
N GLU A 29 3.18 12.30 7.95
CA GLU A 29 3.35 13.73 8.17
C GLU A 29 3.36 14.53 6.85
N ASN A 30 2.68 15.68 6.85
CA ASN A 30 2.43 16.54 5.68
C ASN A 30 1.56 15.90 4.59
N SER A 31 0.75 14.90 4.94
CA SER A 31 -0.32 14.41 4.07
C SER A 31 -1.67 15.06 4.40
N TRP A 32 -2.56 15.11 3.41
CA TRP A 32 -3.91 15.66 3.57
C TRP A 32 -4.89 15.01 2.58
N MET A 33 -6.19 15.15 2.85
CA MET A 33 -7.22 14.71 1.92
C MET A 33 -7.48 15.77 0.86
N SER A 34 -7.38 15.39 -0.41
CA SER A 34 -7.82 16.24 -1.53
C SER A 34 -9.28 16.00 -1.92
N ARG A 35 -9.79 14.80 -1.65
CA ARG A 35 -11.20 14.40 -1.84
C ARG A 35 -11.57 13.36 -0.77
N PRO A 36 -12.88 13.09 -0.55
CA PRO A 36 -13.32 12.06 0.39
C PRO A 36 -12.75 10.65 0.12
N ASN A 37 -12.26 10.37 -1.09
CA ASN A 37 -11.67 9.10 -1.47
C ASN A 37 -10.19 9.19 -1.92
N SER A 38 -9.52 10.32 -1.68
CA SER A 38 -8.10 10.46 -2.05
C SER A 38 -7.29 11.24 -1.02
N ILE A 39 -6.08 10.72 -0.76
CA ILE A 39 -5.06 11.34 0.07
C ILE A 39 -3.88 11.78 -0.81
N VAL A 40 -3.33 12.95 -0.51
CA VAL A 40 -2.11 13.47 -1.12
C VAL A 40 -0.96 13.26 -0.13
N VAL A 41 0.15 12.72 -0.62
CA VAL A 41 1.32 12.34 0.17
C VAL A 41 2.58 12.95 -0.46
N PRO A 42 3.53 13.49 0.33
CA PRO A 42 4.84 13.90 -0.19
C PRO A 42 5.57 12.74 -0.86
N GLY A 43 6.23 12.94 -1.99
CA GLY A 43 6.86 11.85 -2.76
C GLY A 43 7.90 11.06 -1.94
N GLY A 44 8.69 11.73 -1.10
CA GLY A 44 9.63 11.09 -0.18
C GLY A 44 9.00 10.14 0.86
N LYS A 45 7.68 10.21 1.08
CA LYS A 45 6.93 9.36 2.02
C LYS A 45 6.06 8.31 1.32
N GLN A 46 6.24 8.12 0.01
CA GLN A 46 5.46 7.15 -0.77
C GLN A 46 5.62 5.72 -0.23
N ASP A 47 6.83 5.27 0.12
CA ASP A 47 7.06 3.91 0.61
C ASP A 47 6.28 3.63 1.91
N LEU A 48 6.36 4.54 2.88
CA LEU A 48 5.58 4.46 4.12
C LEU A 48 4.07 4.40 3.84
N ALA A 49 3.56 5.23 2.93
CA ALA A 49 2.16 5.21 2.55
C ALA A 49 1.75 3.85 1.95
N MET A 50 2.59 3.30 1.06
CA MET A 50 2.35 1.99 0.45
C MET A 50 2.35 0.88 1.50
N GLN A 51 3.25 0.91 2.48
CA GLN A 51 3.27 -0.06 3.57
C GLN A 51 2.00 0.00 4.42
N LEU A 52 1.62 1.19 4.90
CA LEU A 52 0.42 1.38 5.72
C LEU A 52 -0.87 0.97 5.00
N ILE A 53 -0.96 1.23 3.69
CA ILE A 53 -2.15 0.97 2.89
C ILE A 53 -2.20 -0.50 2.42
N LEU A 54 -1.13 -1.00 1.79
CA LEU A 54 -1.16 -2.28 1.09
C LEU A 54 -0.91 -3.48 2.00
N THR A 55 -0.10 -3.34 3.05
CA THR A 55 0.22 -4.47 3.94
C THR A 55 -1.03 -5.16 4.49
N PRO A 56 -2.00 -4.46 5.12
CA PRO A 56 -3.21 -5.13 5.61
C PRO A 56 -4.04 -5.75 4.48
N MET A 57 -4.09 -5.12 3.30
CA MET A 57 -4.82 -5.66 2.14
C MET A 57 -4.19 -6.96 1.62
N ILE A 58 -2.86 -6.99 1.50
CA ILE A 58 -2.12 -8.19 1.07
C ILE A 58 -2.31 -9.32 2.08
N LEU A 59 -2.23 -9.05 3.38
CA LEU A 59 -2.46 -10.05 4.42
C LEU A 59 -3.88 -10.65 4.33
N GLN A 60 -4.89 -9.80 4.12
CA GLN A 60 -6.26 -10.26 3.91
C GLN A 60 -6.41 -11.11 2.64
N LEU A 61 -5.77 -10.71 1.53
CA LEU A 61 -5.78 -11.49 0.28
C LEU A 61 -5.11 -12.85 0.46
N MET A 62 -3.96 -12.90 1.14
CA MET A 62 -3.24 -14.13 1.44
C MET A 62 -4.06 -15.07 2.33
N GLU A 63 -4.73 -14.53 3.35
CA GLU A 63 -5.61 -15.31 4.20
C GLU A 63 -6.80 -15.89 3.42
N ARG A 64 -7.46 -15.07 2.59
CA ARG A 64 -8.57 -15.53 1.73
C ARG A 64 -8.12 -16.60 0.76
N SER A 65 -6.96 -16.43 0.12
CA SER A 65 -6.38 -17.43 -0.78
C SER A 65 -6.12 -18.76 -0.07
N ARG A 66 -5.55 -18.72 1.14
CA ARG A 66 -5.30 -19.92 1.96
C ARG A 66 -6.60 -20.65 2.31
N ARG A 67 -7.66 -19.93 2.65
CA ARG A 67 -8.99 -20.51 2.97
C ARG A 67 -9.69 -21.07 1.74
N ALA A 68 -9.51 -20.44 0.57
CA ALA A 68 -10.09 -20.89 -0.70
C ALA A 68 -9.35 -22.08 -1.34
N GLY A 69 -8.40 -22.70 -0.64
CA GLY A 69 -7.62 -23.83 -1.17
C GLY A 69 -6.61 -23.44 -2.24
N GLY A 70 -6.23 -22.16 -2.30
CA GLY A 70 -5.22 -21.66 -3.23
C GLY A 70 -3.92 -22.44 -3.07
N ALA A 71 -3.61 -23.30 -4.05
CA ALA A 71 -2.39 -24.08 -4.05
C ALA A 71 -1.22 -23.10 -3.93
N ARG A 72 -0.46 -23.23 -2.84
CA ARG A 72 0.80 -22.52 -2.67
C ARG A 72 1.73 -23.05 -3.76
N ARG A 73 1.72 -22.41 -4.94
CA ARG A 73 2.67 -22.70 -6.00
C ARG A 73 4.01 -22.49 -5.34
N LYS A 74 4.71 -23.58 -5.01
CA LYS A 74 6.05 -23.52 -4.43
C LYS A 74 6.81 -22.64 -5.40
N ILE A 75 7.21 -21.45 -4.94
CA ILE A 75 8.24 -20.69 -5.64
C ILE A 75 9.37 -21.70 -5.70
N GLN A 76 9.61 -22.25 -6.89
CA GLN A 76 10.65 -23.24 -7.08
C GLN A 76 11.89 -22.62 -6.47
N ALA A 77 12.43 -23.29 -5.45
CA ALA A 77 13.68 -22.91 -4.83
C ALA A 77 14.62 -22.55 -5.97
N VAL A 78 15.06 -21.30 -6.01
CA VAL A 78 16.07 -20.85 -6.96
C VAL A 78 17.14 -21.92 -6.93
N SER A 79 17.31 -22.55 -8.10
CA SER A 79 18.13 -23.72 -8.31
C SER A 79 19.40 -23.62 -7.47
N LYS A 80 19.64 -24.63 -6.64
CA LYS A 80 20.99 -24.95 -6.21
C LYS A 80 21.82 -25.14 -7.49
N THR A 81 22.52 -24.09 -7.92
CA THR A 81 23.58 -24.18 -8.91
C THR A 81 24.62 -23.10 -8.62
N ALA A 82 25.54 -23.44 -7.72
CA ALA A 82 26.98 -23.14 -7.76
C ALA A 82 27.60 -23.74 -6.49
#